data_AF-L1KR24-F1
#
_entry.id   AF-L1KR24-F1
#
_cell.length_a   1.000
_cell.length_b   1.000
_cell.length_c   1.000
_cell.angle_alpha   90.00
_cell.angle_beta   90.00
_cell.angle_gamma   90.00
#
_symmetry.space_group_name_H-M   'P 1'
#
loop_
_entity.id
_entity.type
_entity.pdbx_description
1 polymer ?
#
loop_
_entity_poly.entity_id
_entity_poly.type
_entity_poly.pdbx_seq_one_letter_code
_entity_poly.pdbx_strand_id
1 'polypeptide(L)'
;MDDIVHNAPTPYSPYSPYSFWVCVNVPVPVADPLSLGLPPDAEMGSTIRLWPARGAQDTPLARVFAARSGQPGARKAPSLFWILDGPSDGMWCSVRPVAPDVHEVYAADGTLLACVTRRAGRVLPWPRRVRWSARLTSAPQSVTGKQGTWYSWCFYVVASPVWFLHMIFSVLYSYWEGGADDPSFGCPARTRWRAQGIGTALDYRGISEKAYRFDPRRLDIRVAYALAVLRTWEAKDRAMAHLSERTN
;
A
#
# COMPACT_ATOMS: atom_id res chain seq x y z
N MET A 1 -43.83 -6.38 25.32
CA MET A 1 -42.86 -7.50 25.36
C MET A 1 -42.23 -7.50 23.99
N ASP A 2 -41.25 -6.62 23.82
CA ASP A 2 -40.61 -6.36 22.54
C ASP A 2 -39.37 -7.25 22.44
N ASP A 3 -39.45 -8.25 21.58
CA ASP A 3 -38.32 -9.10 21.22
C ASP A 3 -37.31 -8.29 20.40
N ILE A 4 -36.27 -7.80 21.07
CA ILE A 4 -35.07 -7.26 20.44
C ILE A 4 -34.31 -8.45 19.83
N VAL A 5 -34.65 -8.79 18.59
CA VAL A 5 -33.88 -9.74 17.79
C VAL A 5 -32.52 -9.12 17.49
N HIS A 6 -31.49 -9.53 18.24
CA HIS A 6 -30.10 -9.33 17.87
C HIS A 6 -29.83 -10.07 16.55
N ASN A 7 -29.94 -9.35 15.44
CA ASN A 7 -29.43 -9.79 14.15
C ASN A 7 -27.91 -9.97 14.27
N ALA A 8 -27.49 -11.21 14.52
CA ALA A 8 -26.11 -11.61 14.38
C ALA A 8 -25.68 -11.32 12.92
N PRO A 9 -24.59 -10.57 12.69
CA PRO A 9 -24.15 -10.27 11.33
C PRO A 9 -23.81 -11.58 10.62
N THR A 10 -24.48 -11.83 9.50
CA THR A 10 -24.23 -13.00 8.67
C THR A 10 -22.75 -13.00 8.21
N PRO A 11 -22.05 -14.13 8.28
CA PRO A 11 -20.60 -14.21 7.99
C PRO A 11 -20.22 -13.97 6.51
N TYR A 12 -21.19 -13.65 5.65
CA TYR A 12 -21.02 -13.49 4.20
C TYR A 12 -21.63 -12.19 3.68
N SER A 13 -21.48 -11.07 4.39
CA SER A 13 -21.58 -9.77 3.72
C SER A 13 -20.30 -9.56 2.90
N PRO A 14 -20.37 -9.42 1.55
CA PRO A 14 -19.21 -9.07 0.74
C PRO A 14 -18.68 -7.65 1.06
N TYR A 15 -19.46 -6.87 1.82
CA TYR A 15 -19.14 -5.52 2.28
C TYR A 15 -18.60 -5.57 3.70
N SER A 16 -17.32 -5.90 3.84
CA SER A 16 -16.61 -5.70 5.10
C SER A 16 -16.24 -4.22 5.22
N PRO A 17 -16.68 -3.49 6.26
CA PRO A 17 -16.30 -2.08 6.46
C PRO A 17 -14.78 -1.88 6.65
N TYR A 18 -14.05 -2.98 6.80
CA TYR A 18 -12.60 -3.05 6.94
C TYR A 18 -11.86 -3.31 5.62
N SER A 19 -12.50 -3.03 4.49
CA SER A 19 -11.90 -3.13 3.16
C SER A 19 -11.73 -1.74 2.56
N PHE A 20 -10.53 -1.41 2.09
CA PHE A 20 -10.21 -0.10 1.53
C PHE A 20 -9.19 -0.22 0.39
N TRP A 21 -9.04 0.80 -0.43
CA TRP A 21 -7.94 0.89 -1.40
C TRP A 21 -7.17 2.21 -1.25
N VAL A 22 -6.04 2.33 -1.93
CA VAL A 22 -5.24 3.56 -1.99
C VAL A 22 -5.25 4.07 -3.42
N CYS A 23 -5.84 5.24 -3.64
CA CYS A 23 -5.85 5.95 -4.91
C CYS A 23 -4.68 6.93 -4.95
N VAL A 24 -3.72 6.70 -5.85
CA VAL A 24 -2.57 7.58 -6.03
C VAL A 24 -2.88 8.60 -7.13
N ASN A 25 -2.47 9.87 -6.96
CA ASN A 25 -2.67 10.95 -7.92
C ASN A 25 -4.16 11.26 -8.25
N VAL A 26 -5.08 10.99 -7.32
CA VAL A 26 -6.49 11.40 -7.45
C VAL A 26 -6.77 12.45 -6.38
N PRO A 27 -6.39 13.72 -6.61
CA PRO A 27 -6.58 14.77 -5.62
C PRO A 27 -8.07 15.03 -5.41
N VAL A 28 -8.51 15.04 -4.16
CA VAL A 28 -9.82 15.59 -3.76
C VAL A 28 -9.58 17.01 -3.25
N PRO A 29 -10.29 18.04 -3.75
CA PRO A 29 -10.10 19.41 -3.26
C PRO A 29 -10.18 19.46 -1.73
N VAL A 30 -9.17 20.05 -1.10
CA VAL A 30 -9.12 20.25 0.36
C VAL A 30 -9.16 21.75 0.64
N ALA A 31 -9.85 22.15 1.70
CA ALA A 31 -9.72 23.50 2.24
C ALA A 31 -8.27 23.76 2.67
N ASP A 32 -7.89 25.04 2.76
CA ASP A 32 -6.52 25.51 2.98
C ASP A 32 -5.64 24.59 3.88
N PRO A 33 -4.59 23.93 3.34
CA PRO A 33 -3.80 22.92 4.07
C PRO A 33 -3.09 23.48 5.31
N LEU A 34 -2.83 24.79 5.36
CA LEU A 34 -2.24 25.45 6.53
C LEU A 34 -3.15 25.39 7.76
N SER A 35 -4.46 25.38 7.56
CA SER A 35 -5.44 25.26 8.65
C SER A 35 -5.44 23.88 9.31
N LEU A 36 -4.78 22.89 8.71
CA LEU A 36 -4.73 21.50 9.17
C LEU A 36 -3.45 21.16 9.95
N GLY A 37 -2.63 22.16 10.26
CA GLY A 37 -1.35 21.97 10.95
C GLY A 37 -0.30 21.25 10.09
N LEU A 38 -0.52 21.20 8.77
CA LEU A 38 0.43 20.65 7.83
C LEU A 38 1.51 21.68 7.47
N PRO A 39 2.73 21.22 7.13
CA PRO A 39 3.74 22.09 6.57
C PRO A 39 3.25 22.78 5.28
N PRO A 40 3.75 24.00 4.97
CA PRO A 40 3.33 24.76 3.79
C PRO A 40 3.68 24.07 2.46
N ASP A 41 4.63 23.14 2.48
CA ASP A 41 5.08 22.35 1.34
C ASP A 41 4.37 20.98 1.23
N ALA A 42 3.37 20.71 2.07
CA ALA A 42 2.63 19.46 2.02
C ALA A 42 1.67 19.41 0.82
N GLU A 43 1.82 18.39 -0.01
CA GLU A 43 0.95 18.12 -1.16
C GLU A 43 0.21 16.80 -0.98
N MET A 44 -1.05 16.78 -1.37
CA MET A 44 -1.84 15.56 -1.36
C MET A 44 -1.35 14.59 -2.44
N GLY A 45 -0.72 13.50 -2.01
CA GLY A 45 -0.20 12.46 -2.90
C GLY A 45 -1.19 11.32 -3.14
N SER A 46 -2.12 11.07 -2.22
CA SER A 46 -3.05 9.94 -2.31
C SER A 46 -4.32 10.12 -1.47
N THR A 47 -5.36 9.36 -1.80
CA THR A 47 -6.57 9.21 -0.96
C THR A 47 -6.82 7.74 -0.63
N ILE A 48 -7.37 7.49 0.55
CA ILE A 48 -7.81 6.17 1.00
C ILE A 48 -9.34 6.15 0.92
N ARG A 49 -9.92 5.14 0.28
CA ARG A 49 -11.38 5.03 0.14
C ARG A 49 -11.88 3.63 0.46
N LEU A 50 -13.13 3.54 0.86
CA LEU A 50 -13.79 2.28 1.17
C LEU A 50 -13.93 1.42 -0.10
N TRP A 51 -13.84 0.10 0.07
CA TRP A 51 -14.13 -0.86 -0.98
C TRP A 51 -15.46 -1.58 -0.74
N PRO A 52 -16.31 -1.74 -1.76
CA PRO A 52 -16.25 -1.09 -3.07
C PRO A 52 -16.69 0.38 -2.95
N ALA A 53 -16.09 1.26 -3.75
CA ALA A 53 -16.51 2.65 -3.81
C ALA A 53 -17.92 2.74 -4.44
N ARG A 54 -18.80 3.56 -3.87
CA ARG A 54 -20.14 3.80 -4.42
C ARG A 54 -20.12 4.91 -5.47
N GLY A 55 -19.10 5.77 -5.49
CA GLY A 55 -18.87 6.74 -6.55
C GLY A 55 -17.54 7.50 -6.42
N ALA A 56 -17.15 8.19 -7.49
CA ALA A 56 -15.96 9.05 -7.50
C ALA A 56 -16.06 10.23 -6.51
N GLN A 57 -17.28 10.63 -6.16
CA GLN A 57 -17.62 11.73 -5.25
C GLN A 57 -17.73 11.32 -3.77
N ASP A 58 -17.58 10.04 -3.43
CA ASP A 58 -17.64 9.62 -2.03
C ASP A 58 -16.51 10.28 -1.24
N THR A 59 -16.86 10.81 -0.06
CA THR A 59 -15.88 11.35 0.89
C THR A 59 -14.82 10.28 1.15
N PRO A 60 -13.52 10.57 0.93
CA PRO A 60 -12.47 9.60 1.20
C PRO A 60 -12.49 9.22 2.68
N LEU A 61 -12.03 8.01 3.02
CA LEU A 61 -11.84 7.60 4.41
C LEU A 61 -10.68 8.35 5.06
N ALA A 62 -9.63 8.62 4.27
CA ALA A 62 -8.49 9.41 4.71
C ALA A 62 -7.81 10.07 3.51
N ARG A 63 -7.14 11.19 3.79
CA ARG A 63 -6.34 11.95 2.82
C ARG A 63 -4.88 11.85 3.21
N VAL A 64 -4.01 11.67 2.22
CA VAL A 64 -2.57 11.45 2.45
C VAL A 64 -1.78 12.57 1.80
N PHE A 65 -1.03 13.30 2.61
CA PHE A 65 -0.16 14.39 2.19
C PHE A 65 1.28 13.97 2.33
N ALA A 66 2.11 14.26 1.35
CA ALA A 66 3.56 14.08 1.39
C ALA A 66 4.23 15.45 1.35
N ALA A 67 5.43 15.57 1.92
CA ALA A 67 6.27 16.72 1.66
C ALA A 67 6.58 16.80 0.15
N ARG A 68 6.41 17.97 -0.46
CA ARG A 68 6.78 18.21 -1.86
C ARG A 68 8.28 17.94 -2.00
N SER A 69 8.66 16.89 -2.73
CA SER A 69 10.06 16.65 -3.03
C SER A 69 10.53 17.73 -4.01
N GLY A 70 11.21 18.75 -3.50
CA GLY A 70 11.60 19.95 -4.26
C GLY A 70 12.63 19.74 -5.38
N GLN A 71 12.86 18.52 -5.86
CA GLN A 71 13.91 18.29 -6.86
C GLN A 71 13.57 17.14 -7.84
N PRO A 72 13.30 17.44 -9.13
CA PRO A 72 13.32 16.46 -10.19
C PRO A 72 14.75 15.90 -10.28
N GLY A 73 14.95 14.64 -9.87
CA GLY A 73 16.23 13.94 -9.97
C GLY A 73 16.99 13.71 -8.65
N ALA A 74 16.50 14.20 -7.50
CA ALA A 74 17.09 13.81 -6.21
C ALA A 74 16.72 12.37 -5.88
N ARG A 75 17.73 11.50 -5.86
CA ARG A 75 17.62 10.09 -5.55
C ARG A 75 16.99 9.89 -4.16
N LYS A 76 15.70 9.54 -4.15
CA LYS A 76 15.16 8.39 -3.39
C LYS A 76 15.30 8.45 -1.85
N ALA A 77 15.07 9.59 -1.22
CA ALA A 77 14.78 9.60 0.22
C ALA A 77 13.30 9.24 0.42
N PRO A 78 12.95 8.29 1.31
CA PRO A 78 11.56 8.01 1.63
C PRO A 78 10.88 9.28 2.16
N SER A 79 9.79 9.70 1.52
CA SER A 79 9.13 10.96 1.85
C SER A 79 8.36 10.85 3.16
N LEU A 80 8.54 11.83 4.04
CA LEU A 80 7.65 12.09 5.16
C LEU A 80 6.23 12.31 4.63
N PHE A 81 5.24 11.67 5.27
CA PHE A 81 3.84 11.88 4.92
C PHE A 81 2.91 11.86 6.13
N TRP A 82 1.75 12.48 5.96
CA TRP A 82 0.70 12.64 6.96
C TRP A 82 -0.59 12.01 6.44
N ILE A 83 -1.33 11.37 7.33
CA ILE A 83 -2.66 10.82 7.06
C ILE A 83 -3.66 11.59 7.91
N LEU A 84 -4.62 12.22 7.25
CA LEU A 84 -5.72 12.96 7.86
C LEU A 84 -7.00 12.15 7.70
N ASP A 85 -7.87 12.28 8.68
CA ASP A 85 -9.22 11.74 8.62
C ASP A 85 -10.00 12.40 7.49
N GLY A 86 -10.71 11.62 6.69
CA GLY A 86 -11.47 12.17 5.57
C GLY A 86 -12.69 13.01 5.99
N PRO A 87 -13.49 12.59 6.98
CA PRO A 87 -14.67 13.33 7.42
C PRO A 87 -14.37 14.51 8.35
N SER A 88 -13.40 14.38 9.26
CA SER A 88 -13.10 15.42 10.25
C SER A 88 -11.92 16.32 9.88
N ASP A 89 -11.16 15.95 8.84
CA ASP A 89 -9.89 16.60 8.47
C ASP A 89 -8.86 16.69 9.61
N GLY A 90 -9.09 15.97 10.71
CA GLY A 90 -8.17 15.87 11.83
C GLY A 90 -6.96 15.02 11.44
N MET A 91 -5.78 15.44 11.88
CA MET A 91 -4.57 14.63 11.73
C MET A 91 -4.75 13.31 12.50
N TRP A 92 -4.55 12.17 11.82
CA TRP A 92 -4.64 10.85 12.44
C TRP A 92 -3.27 10.30 12.82
N CYS A 93 -2.35 10.34 11.86
CA CYS A 93 -0.98 9.89 12.06
C CYS A 93 0.00 10.56 11.08
N SER A 94 1.27 10.59 11.46
CA SER A 94 2.39 10.93 10.58
C SER A 94 3.33 9.74 10.45
N VAL A 95 3.95 9.60 9.29
CA VAL A 95 4.91 8.55 9.00
C VAL A 95 6.25 9.18 8.66
N ARG A 96 7.23 8.97 9.54
CA ARG A 96 8.55 9.57 9.46
C ARG A 96 9.57 8.53 8.98
N PRO A 97 10.36 8.84 7.94
CA PRO A 97 11.49 8.02 7.58
C PRO A 97 12.59 8.14 8.65
N VAL A 98 13.08 7.01 9.16
CA VAL A 98 14.23 6.96 10.08
C VAL A 98 15.47 6.44 9.35
N ALA A 99 15.26 5.51 8.42
CA ALA A 99 16.28 4.97 7.53
C ALA A 99 15.64 4.65 6.17
N PRO A 100 16.42 4.36 5.11
CA PRO A 100 15.88 4.11 3.77
C PRO A 100 14.76 3.06 3.69
N ASP A 101 14.78 2.07 4.58
CA ASP A 101 13.78 1.01 4.66
C ASP A 101 13.04 0.97 6.02
N VAL A 102 13.23 1.97 6.88
CA VAL A 102 12.63 2.02 8.23
C VAL A 102 11.82 3.30 8.38
N HIS A 103 10.55 3.13 8.72
CA HIS A 103 9.58 4.18 8.89
C HIS A 103 8.93 4.05 10.25
N GLU A 104 8.78 5.16 10.95
CA GLU A 104 8.07 5.21 12.22
C GLU A 104 6.72 5.89 12.03
N VAL A 105 5.68 5.30 12.60
CA VAL A 105 4.31 5.79 12.54
C VAL A 105 3.98 6.40 13.89
N TYR A 106 3.67 7.68 13.89
CA TYR A 106 3.32 8.48 15.06
C TYR A 106 1.84 8.84 15.00
N ALA A 107 1.14 8.77 16.14
CA ALA A 107 -0.19 9.32 16.28
C ALA A 107 -0.16 10.86 16.24
N ALA A 108 -1.35 11.47 16.18
CA ALA A 108 -1.52 12.93 16.17
C ALA A 108 -0.94 13.63 17.40
N ASP A 109 -0.94 12.95 18.55
CA ASP A 109 -0.36 13.40 19.83
C ASP A 109 1.18 13.24 19.89
N GLY A 110 1.80 12.69 18.83
CA GLY A 110 3.22 12.38 18.79
C GLY A 110 3.60 11.04 19.44
N THR A 111 2.64 10.24 19.90
CA THR A 111 2.92 8.90 20.44
C THR A 111 3.35 7.95 19.33
N LEU A 112 4.45 7.22 19.53
CA LEU A 112 4.92 6.22 18.57
C LEU A 112 3.96 5.02 18.54
N LEU A 113 3.27 4.81 17.43
CA LEU A 113 2.32 3.70 17.23
C LEU A 113 3.03 2.42 16.74
N ALA A 114 3.92 2.55 15.76
CA ALA A 114 4.59 1.40 15.16
C ALA A 114 5.90 1.77 14.47
N CYS A 115 6.84 0.82 14.44
CA CYS A 115 8.02 0.86 13.58
C CYS A 115 7.84 -0.12 12.41
N VAL A 116 7.78 0.41 11.19
CA VAL A 116 7.63 -0.33 9.94
C VAL A 116 8.99 -0.47 9.26
N THR A 117 9.47 -1.70 9.15
CA THR A 117 10.67 -2.05 8.41
C THR A 117 10.30 -2.80 7.14
N ARG A 118 10.88 -2.38 6.03
CA ARG A 118 10.89 -3.12 4.78
C ARG A 118 12.21 -3.86 4.62
N ARG A 119 12.17 -5.03 4.01
CA ARG A 119 13.35 -5.75 3.54
C ARG A 119 13.14 -6.06 2.08
N ALA A 120 13.97 -5.45 1.23
CA ALA A 120 13.97 -5.72 -0.19
C ALA A 120 14.14 -7.22 -0.45
N GLY A 121 13.47 -7.71 -1.49
CA GLY A 121 13.71 -9.05 -2.00
C GLY A 121 15.11 -9.13 -2.62
N ARG A 122 15.65 -10.35 -2.72
CA ARG A 122 16.91 -10.60 -3.40
C ARG A 122 16.75 -11.83 -4.27
N VAL A 123 17.26 -11.79 -5.51
CA VAL A 123 17.18 -12.95 -6.42
C VAL A 123 18.35 -13.92 -6.19
N LEU A 124 19.54 -13.39 -5.91
CA LEU A 124 20.78 -14.17 -5.74
C LEU A 124 21.55 -13.76 -4.46
N PRO A 125 22.24 -14.63 -3.73
CA PRO A 125 22.43 -16.06 -4.00
C PRO A 125 21.25 -16.95 -3.57
N TRP A 126 20.33 -16.41 -2.75
CA TRP A 126 19.12 -17.14 -2.32
C TRP A 126 17.89 -16.27 -2.56
N PRO A 127 16.88 -16.76 -3.31
CA PRO A 127 15.67 -16.01 -3.59
C PRO A 127 14.94 -15.68 -2.30
N ARG A 128 15.00 -14.41 -1.89
CA ARG A 128 14.31 -13.85 -0.73
C ARG A 128 13.20 -12.94 -1.23
N ARG A 129 12.00 -13.16 -0.71
CA ARG A 129 10.82 -12.33 -1.02
C ARG A 129 10.90 -11.00 -0.28
N VAL A 130 10.28 -9.97 -0.85
CA VAL A 130 10.07 -8.71 -0.13
C VAL A 130 9.29 -9.02 1.14
N ARG A 131 9.83 -8.55 2.26
CA ARG A 131 9.24 -8.74 3.59
C ARG A 131 8.98 -7.37 4.21
N TRP A 132 7.77 -7.22 4.72
CA TRP A 132 7.37 -6.09 5.54
C TRP A 132 7.26 -6.56 6.99
N SER A 133 7.64 -5.73 7.94
CA SER A 133 7.41 -5.98 9.35
C SER A 133 7.01 -4.68 10.03
N ALA A 134 5.90 -4.70 10.75
CA ALA A 134 5.50 -3.63 11.66
C ALA A 134 5.60 -4.15 13.09
N ARG A 135 6.43 -3.50 13.91
CA ARG A 135 6.46 -3.73 15.35
C ARG A 135 5.56 -2.68 15.99
N LEU A 136 4.49 -3.12 16.63
CA LEU A 136 3.55 -2.24 17.32
C LEU A 136 4.15 -1.85 18.69
N THR A 137 3.89 -0.62 19.13
CA THR A 137 4.37 -0.14 20.44
C THR A 137 3.40 -0.52 21.56
N SER A 138 2.10 -0.43 21.31
CA SER A 138 1.04 -0.70 22.32
C SER A 138 0.90 -2.17 22.69
N ALA A 139 1.41 -3.08 21.85
CA ALA A 139 1.39 -4.50 22.11
C ALA A 139 2.71 -5.12 21.63
N PRO A 140 3.30 -6.10 22.33
CA PRO A 140 4.54 -6.77 21.91
C PRO A 140 4.40 -7.59 20.62
N GLN A 141 3.26 -7.47 19.93
CA GLN A 141 2.96 -8.20 18.72
C GLN A 141 3.61 -7.54 17.50
N SER A 142 4.37 -8.34 16.76
CA SER A 142 4.85 -7.95 15.44
C SER A 142 3.93 -8.50 14.35
N VAL A 143 3.68 -7.66 13.35
CA VAL A 143 2.90 -8.00 12.17
C VAL A 143 3.85 -8.09 10.99
N THR A 144 3.93 -9.27 10.36
CA THR A 144 4.89 -9.53 9.28
C THR A 144 4.17 -9.85 7.97
N GLY A 145 4.46 -9.05 6.95
CA GLY A 145 3.98 -9.18 5.58
C GLY A 145 4.97 -9.89 4.69
N LYS A 146 4.54 -10.89 3.93
CA LYS A 146 5.33 -11.45 2.83
C LYS A 146 4.63 -11.19 1.50
N GLN A 147 5.39 -10.69 0.52
CA GLN A 147 4.89 -10.48 -0.83
C GLN A 147 4.85 -11.82 -1.59
N GLY A 148 3.68 -12.11 -2.17
CA GLY A 148 3.38 -13.32 -2.91
C GLY A 148 3.09 -14.53 -2.01
N THR A 149 2.11 -15.33 -2.43
CA THR A 149 1.86 -16.64 -1.81
C THR A 149 2.86 -17.67 -2.34
N TRP A 150 3.12 -18.75 -1.60
CA TRP A 150 4.06 -19.76 -2.08
C TRP A 150 3.59 -20.42 -3.38
N TYR A 151 2.30 -20.73 -3.50
CA TYR A 151 1.72 -21.28 -4.73
C TYR A 151 1.84 -20.31 -5.91
N SER A 152 1.58 -19.00 -5.69
CA SER A 152 1.77 -17.99 -6.75
C SER A 152 3.21 -17.91 -7.22
N TRP A 153 4.18 -18.06 -6.31
CA TRP A 153 5.60 -18.10 -6.67
C TRP A 153 5.96 -19.39 -7.41
N CYS A 154 5.45 -20.55 -7.00
CA CYS A 154 5.64 -21.80 -7.73
C CYS A 154 5.07 -21.72 -9.14
N PHE A 155 3.83 -21.23 -9.28
CA PHE A 155 3.19 -21.02 -10.58
C PHE A 155 3.99 -20.05 -11.45
N TYR A 156 4.44 -18.94 -10.85
CA TYR A 156 5.30 -17.97 -11.54
C TYR A 156 6.59 -18.59 -12.06
N VAL A 157 7.28 -19.40 -11.26
CA VAL A 157 8.52 -20.09 -11.67
C VAL A 157 8.24 -21.12 -12.77
N VAL A 158 7.18 -21.91 -12.64
CA VAL A 158 6.80 -22.94 -13.64
C VAL A 158 6.34 -22.31 -14.96
N ALA A 159 5.60 -21.20 -14.90
CA ALA A 159 5.13 -20.49 -16.08
C ALA A 159 6.20 -19.58 -16.71
N SER A 160 7.28 -19.27 -15.97
CA SER A 160 8.33 -18.35 -16.40
C SER A 160 8.92 -18.67 -17.78
N PRO A 161 9.21 -19.94 -18.15
CA PRO A 161 9.78 -20.24 -19.46
C PRO A 161 8.81 -19.93 -20.61
N VAL A 162 7.52 -20.25 -20.44
CA VAL A 162 6.48 -19.98 -21.43
C VAL A 162 6.27 -18.48 -21.59
N TRP A 163 6.22 -17.74 -20.48
CA TRP A 163 6.15 -16.28 -20.50
C TRP A 163 7.38 -15.65 -21.13
N PHE A 164 8.58 -16.17 -20.86
CA PHE A 164 9.81 -15.68 -21.47
C PHE A 164 9.81 -15.84 -22.99
N LEU A 165 9.32 -16.99 -23.49
CA LEU A 165 9.13 -17.18 -24.94
C LEU A 165 8.11 -16.18 -25.49
N HIS A 166 6.97 -16.00 -24.82
CA HIS A 166 5.96 -15.01 -25.21
C HIS A 166 6.54 -13.60 -25.28
N MET A 167 7.33 -13.18 -24.28
CA MET A 167 8.01 -11.89 -24.27
C MET A 167 8.92 -11.71 -25.49
N ILE A 168 9.70 -12.73 -25.86
CA ILE A 168 10.57 -12.68 -27.06
C ILE A 168 9.71 -12.46 -28.31
N PHE A 169 8.62 -13.21 -28.46
CA PHE A 169 7.72 -13.04 -29.60
C PHE A 169 7.04 -11.68 -29.62
N SER A 170 6.58 -11.16 -28.47
CA SER A 170 5.99 -9.83 -28.37
C SER A 170 6.99 -8.73 -28.74
N VAL A 171 8.23 -8.81 -28.23
CA VAL A 171 9.28 -7.84 -28.59
C VAL A 171 9.61 -7.89 -30.08
N LEU A 172 9.70 -9.09 -30.67
CA LEU A 172 9.96 -9.25 -32.10
C LEU A 172 8.80 -8.71 -32.95
N TYR A 173 7.57 -8.92 -32.50
CA TYR A 173 6.37 -8.39 -33.13
C TYR A 173 6.31 -6.86 -33.04
N SER A 174 6.51 -6.30 -31.85
CA SER A 174 6.64 -4.87 -31.60
C SER A 174 7.74 -4.21 -32.43
N TYR A 175 8.88 -4.89 -32.61
CA TYR A 175 9.97 -4.42 -33.47
C TYR A 175 9.54 -4.27 -34.92
N TRP A 176 8.68 -5.17 -35.43
CA TRP A 176 8.14 -5.07 -36.79
C TRP A 176 7.02 -4.04 -36.93
N GLU A 177 6.14 -3.91 -35.94
CA GLU A 177 4.99 -3.00 -36.02
C GLU A 177 5.30 -1.57 -35.51
N GLY A 178 6.47 -1.35 -34.91
CA GLY A 178 6.88 -0.05 -34.38
C GLY A 178 6.15 0.36 -33.09
N GLY A 179 5.35 -0.53 -32.50
CA GLY A 179 4.61 -0.31 -31.27
C GLY A 179 5.36 -0.87 -30.06
N ALA A 180 5.58 -0.05 -29.03
CA ALA A 180 6.12 -0.52 -27.76
C ALA A 180 4.98 -1.03 -26.87
N ASP A 181 4.66 -2.32 -26.96
CA ASP A 181 3.89 -2.97 -25.90
C ASP A 181 4.79 -3.10 -24.67
N ASP A 182 4.26 -2.80 -23.48
CA ASP A 182 4.94 -3.05 -22.21
C ASP A 182 4.45 -4.37 -21.61
N PRO A 183 5.08 -5.50 -21.95
CA PRO A 183 4.79 -6.76 -21.29
C PRO A 183 5.53 -6.76 -19.94
N SER A 184 5.11 -5.90 -19.02
CA SER A 184 5.70 -5.87 -17.68
C SER A 184 5.26 -7.11 -16.91
N PHE A 185 6.24 -7.97 -16.61
CA PHE A 185 6.02 -9.21 -15.88
C PHE A 185 5.58 -8.91 -14.43
N GLY A 186 4.30 -9.07 -14.16
CA GLY A 186 3.73 -8.82 -12.84
C GLY A 186 4.23 -9.84 -11.81
N CYS A 187 5.15 -9.43 -10.93
CA CYS A 187 5.47 -10.22 -9.73
C CYS A 187 4.20 -10.45 -8.89
N PRO A 188 4.04 -11.61 -8.21
CA PRO A 188 2.92 -11.85 -7.32
C PRO A 188 2.70 -10.68 -6.33
N ALA A 189 1.63 -9.92 -6.54
CA ALA A 189 1.43 -8.64 -5.84
C ALA A 189 0.75 -8.79 -4.47
N ARG A 190 0.06 -9.91 -4.24
CA ARG A 190 -0.67 -10.17 -2.99
C ARG A 190 0.27 -10.13 -1.80
N THR A 191 -0.04 -9.34 -0.78
CA THR A 191 0.79 -9.24 0.43
C THR A 191 -0.08 -9.52 1.65
N ARG A 192 0.27 -10.55 2.41
CA ARG A 192 -0.44 -10.92 3.64
C ARG A 192 0.41 -10.63 4.85
N TRP A 193 -0.03 -9.70 5.67
CA TRP A 193 0.52 -9.36 6.97
C TRP A 193 -0.13 -10.22 8.04
N ARG A 194 0.69 -11.01 8.73
CA ARG A 194 0.26 -11.91 9.79
C ARG A 194 0.79 -11.43 11.13
N ALA A 195 -0.11 -11.37 12.10
CA ALA A 195 0.25 -11.16 13.49
C ALA A 195 0.71 -12.50 14.08
N GLN A 196 1.78 -12.49 14.88
CA GLN A 196 2.38 -13.71 15.43
C GLN A 196 1.33 -14.52 16.22
N GLY A 197 1.12 -15.78 15.84
CA GLY A 197 0.23 -16.73 16.55
C GLY A 197 -1.28 -16.54 16.32
N ILE A 198 -1.74 -15.37 15.89
CA ILE A 198 -3.18 -15.07 15.94
C ILE A 198 -3.83 -15.13 14.55
N GLY A 199 -3.13 -14.88 13.44
CA GLY A 199 -3.71 -14.89 12.09
C GLY A 199 -3.38 -13.67 11.22
N THR A 200 -4.18 -13.41 10.19
CA THR A 200 -3.96 -12.30 9.24
C THR A 200 -4.48 -11.00 9.81
N ALA A 201 -3.65 -9.96 9.84
CA ALA A 201 -3.99 -8.62 10.31
C ALA A 201 -4.30 -7.64 9.17
N LEU A 202 -3.63 -7.82 8.03
CA LEU A 202 -3.85 -7.05 6.81
C LEU A 202 -3.59 -7.96 5.59
N ASP A 203 -4.46 -7.92 4.59
CA ASP A 203 -4.34 -8.67 3.33
C ASP A 203 -4.55 -7.72 2.17
N TYR A 204 -3.51 -7.50 1.39
CA TYR A 204 -3.60 -6.81 0.11
C TYR A 204 -3.81 -7.82 -1.00
N ARG A 205 -4.91 -7.69 -1.74
CA ARG A 205 -5.19 -8.45 -2.97
C ARG A 205 -4.71 -7.59 -4.15
N GLY A 206 -4.04 -8.23 -5.12
CA GLY A 206 -3.23 -7.49 -6.10
C GLY A 206 -3.72 -7.51 -7.54
N ILE A 207 -4.40 -8.58 -7.97
CA ILE A 207 -4.67 -8.84 -9.39
C ILE A 207 -6.14 -8.59 -9.74
N SER A 208 -7.08 -9.18 -9.01
CA SER A 208 -8.52 -9.02 -9.26
C SER A 208 -9.11 -7.77 -8.59
N GLU A 209 -8.61 -7.44 -7.41
CA GLU A 209 -9.14 -6.38 -6.54
C GLU A 209 -7.95 -5.67 -5.92
N LYS A 210 -7.67 -4.42 -6.28
CA LYS A 210 -6.59 -3.61 -5.68
C LYS A 210 -6.98 -3.09 -4.29
N ALA A 211 -7.47 -3.99 -3.44
CA ALA A 211 -8.03 -3.68 -2.14
C ALA A 211 -7.21 -4.31 -1.01
N TYR A 212 -7.15 -3.59 0.11
CA TYR A 212 -6.67 -4.00 1.40
C TYR A 212 -7.85 -4.42 2.26
N ARG A 213 -7.71 -5.53 2.98
CA ARG A 213 -8.63 -5.95 4.02
C ARG A 213 -7.86 -6.03 5.34
N PHE A 214 -8.30 -5.30 6.35
CA PHE A 214 -7.68 -5.33 7.67
C PHE A 214 -8.61 -5.93 8.73
N ASP A 215 -8.04 -6.35 9.86
CA ASP A 215 -8.79 -6.78 11.04
C ASP A 215 -8.53 -5.79 12.19
N PRO A 216 -9.54 -4.99 12.60
CA PRO A 216 -9.38 -3.96 13.62
C PRO A 216 -9.00 -4.52 15.00
N ARG A 217 -9.25 -5.82 15.26
CA ARG A 217 -8.89 -6.46 16.54
C ARG A 217 -7.39 -6.73 16.66
N ARG A 218 -6.65 -6.63 15.55
CA ARG A 218 -5.25 -7.08 15.44
C ARG A 218 -4.30 -5.98 15.01
N LEU A 219 -4.83 -4.92 14.42
CA LEU A 219 -4.05 -3.84 13.84
C LEU A 219 -4.83 -2.55 13.96
N ASP A 220 -4.20 -1.53 14.55
CA ASP A 220 -4.73 -0.17 14.55
C ASP A 220 -4.91 0.30 13.10
N ILE A 221 -6.07 0.89 12.80
CA ILE A 221 -6.43 1.38 11.46
C ILE A 221 -5.40 2.37 10.91
N ARG A 222 -4.81 3.21 11.76
CA ARG A 222 -3.77 4.19 11.40
C ARG A 222 -2.53 3.48 10.88
N VAL A 223 -2.11 2.40 11.56
CA VAL A 223 -0.98 1.57 11.13
C VAL A 223 -1.32 0.78 9.86
N ALA A 224 -2.56 0.30 9.72
CA ALA A 224 -3.02 -0.36 8.51
C ALA A 224 -2.95 0.57 7.28
N TYR A 225 -3.41 1.82 7.44
CA TYR A 225 -3.35 2.84 6.40
C TYR A 225 -1.91 3.23 6.06
N ALA A 226 -1.06 3.45 7.05
CA ALA A 226 0.37 3.71 6.85
C ALA A 226 1.06 2.58 6.06
N LEU A 227 0.82 1.32 6.43
CA LEU A 227 1.35 0.15 5.71
C LEU A 227 0.87 0.10 4.25
N ALA A 228 -0.41 0.39 4.01
CA ALA A 228 -0.99 0.38 2.68
C ALA A 228 -0.42 1.48 1.79
N VAL A 229 -0.26 2.70 2.31
CA VAL A 229 0.37 3.82 1.60
C VAL A 229 1.82 3.50 1.26
N LEU A 230 2.63 3.10 2.26
CA LEU A 230 4.04 2.74 2.07
C LEU A 230 4.20 1.69 0.97
N ARG A 231 3.40 0.63 1.01
CA ARG A 231 3.48 -0.44 0.00
C ARG A 231 3.05 0.04 -1.39
N THR A 232 2.06 0.93 -1.47
CA THR A 232 1.52 1.41 -2.75
C THR A 232 2.49 2.38 -3.43
N TRP A 233 3.05 3.34 -2.69
CA TRP A 233 4.03 4.28 -3.23
C TRP A 233 5.31 3.57 -3.64
N GLU A 234 5.76 2.60 -2.85
CA GLU A 234 6.96 1.84 -3.19
C GLU A 234 6.80 0.97 -4.45
N ALA A 235 5.58 0.52 -4.75
CA ALA A 235 5.27 -0.13 -6.02
C ALA A 235 5.28 0.87 -7.19
N LYS A 236 4.76 2.09 -6.97
CA LYS A 236 4.76 3.17 -7.96
C LYS A 236 6.19 3.64 -8.27
N ASP A 237 7.02 3.86 -7.26
CA ASP A 237 8.41 4.30 -7.44
C ASP A 237 9.24 3.28 -8.22
N ARG A 238 8.99 1.98 -7.99
CA ARG A 238 9.61 0.92 -8.80
C ARG A 238 9.14 0.96 -10.26
N ALA A 239 7.83 1.12 -10.49
CA ALA A 239 7.30 1.24 -11.84
C ALA A 239 7.87 2.46 -12.58
N MET A 240 7.98 3.62 -11.90
CA MET A 240 8.55 4.84 -12.48
C MET A 240 10.07 4.70 -12.73
N ALA A 241 10.81 4.03 -11.85
CA ALA A 241 12.24 3.76 -12.07
C ALA A 241 12.47 2.94 -13.35
N HIS A 242 11.64 1.92 -13.59
CA HIS A 242 11.71 1.14 -14.83
C HIS A 242 11.34 1.94 -16.09
N LEU A 243 10.46 2.95 -15.97
CA LEU A 243 10.12 3.84 -17.08
C LEU A 243 11.26 4.83 -17.39
N SER A 244 11.90 5.40 -16.36
CA SER A 244 13.00 6.37 -16.55
C SER A 244 14.26 5.74 -17.14
N GLU A 245 14.51 4.46 -16.90
CA GLU A 245 15.63 3.72 -17.53
C GLU A 245 15.40 3.47 -19.03
N ARG A 246 14.17 3.61 -19.53
CA ARG A 246 13.85 3.39 -20.96
C ARG A 246 13.96 4.65 -21.82
N THR A 247 13.98 5.83 -21.21
CA THR A 247 13.98 7.12 -21.92
C THR A 247 15.37 7.74 -22.07
N ASN A 248 16.41 7.11 -21.50
CA ASN A 248 17.82 7.46 -21.69
C ASN A 248 18.47 6.42 -22.58
#